data_AF-A0A3N5RS32-F1
#
_entry.id   AF-A0A3N5RS32-F1
#
_cell.length_a   1.000
_cell.length_b   1.000
_cell.length_c   1.000
_cell.angle_alpha   90.00
_cell.angle_beta   90.00
_cell.angle_gamma   90.00
#
_symmetry.space_group_name_H-M   'P 1'
#
loop_
_entity.id
_entity.type
_entity.pdbx_description
1 polymer ?
#
loop_
_entity_poly.entity_id
_entity_poly.type
_entity_poly.pdbx_seq_one_letter_code
_entity_poly.pdbx_strand_id
1 'polypeptide(L)'
;MKNASAVTVFNTICDSTHNRQSDIRDGIVRNIDALVVVGGRQSANTTRLAQMGRECGIRTFHVETEAELAGEDFRGVKHVLVTAGASTPGWIINNVMERLYEIQYGNSRFFPGIIVKLLDFILRTNILSAAAAALISLFALSFAGQTAGMMVPLTSFLYIFAMYTLNNHFEMDSLLIRNPVKYEIQNRFKH
;
A
#
# COMPACT_ATOMS: atom_id res chain seq x y z
N MET A 1 -26.67 -1.17 14.49
CA MET A 1 -25.52 -0.88 13.60
C MET A 1 -24.28 -1.45 14.27
N LYS A 2 -23.76 -2.59 13.78
CA LYS A 2 -22.66 -3.32 14.42
C LYS A 2 -21.33 -2.66 14.06
N ASN A 3 -20.61 -2.19 15.07
CA ASN A 3 -19.28 -1.59 14.98
C ASN A 3 -18.32 -2.50 14.20
N ALA A 4 -17.77 -1.98 13.10
CA ALA A 4 -16.60 -2.56 12.45
C ALA A 4 -15.45 -2.49 13.47
N SER A 5 -15.12 -3.64 14.03
CA SER A 5 -14.09 -3.74 15.05
C SER A 5 -12.72 -3.52 14.39
N ALA A 6 -11.91 -2.63 14.94
CA ALA A 6 -10.58 -2.33 14.41
C ALA A 6 -9.73 -3.61 14.41
N VAL A 7 -9.33 -4.06 13.22
CA VAL A 7 -8.45 -5.23 13.05
C VAL A 7 -7.01 -4.83 13.37
N THR A 8 -6.38 -5.42 14.37
CA THR A 8 -4.96 -5.20 14.65
C THR A 8 -4.14 -6.28 13.95
N VAL A 9 -3.22 -5.89 13.08
CA VAL A 9 -2.37 -6.82 12.31
C VAL A 9 -1.01 -6.96 12.97
N PHE A 10 -0.67 -8.18 13.41
CA PHE A 10 0.66 -8.49 13.94
C PHE A 10 1.51 -9.14 12.85
N ASN A 11 2.70 -8.59 12.59
CA ASN A 11 3.65 -9.13 11.62
C ASN A 11 4.80 -9.81 12.37
N THR A 12 4.99 -11.11 12.14
CA THR A 12 6.02 -11.93 12.81
C THR A 12 7.03 -12.52 11.83
N ILE A 13 7.36 -11.79 10.77
CA ILE A 13 8.33 -12.27 9.78
C ILE A 13 9.74 -12.04 10.32
N CYS A 14 10.29 -13.06 10.98
CA CYS A 14 11.69 -13.12 11.42
C CYS A 14 12.48 -14.10 10.54
N ASP A 15 13.75 -13.85 10.21
CA ASP A 15 14.55 -14.63 9.26
C ASP A 15 14.75 -16.12 9.59
N SER A 16 14.56 -16.57 10.84
CA SER A 16 14.75 -17.97 11.23
C SER A 16 13.44 -18.78 11.26
N THR A 17 13.46 -20.01 10.74
CA THR A 17 12.30 -20.92 10.69
C THR A 17 11.80 -21.33 12.08
N HIS A 18 12.71 -21.34 13.08
CA HIS A 18 12.40 -21.73 14.45
C HIS A 18 11.61 -20.65 15.20
N ASN A 19 11.84 -19.37 14.87
CA ASN A 19 11.15 -18.23 15.50
C ASN A 19 9.70 -18.09 15.03
N ARG A 20 9.39 -18.45 13.77
CA ARG A 20 8.02 -18.29 13.24
C ARG A 20 6.98 -19.19 13.93
N GLN A 21 7.38 -20.36 14.44
CA GLN A 21 6.47 -21.26 15.16
C GLN A 21 6.23 -20.81 16.61
N SER A 22 7.24 -20.24 17.26
CA SER A 22 7.07 -19.59 18.57
C SER A 22 6.22 -18.35 18.43
N ASP A 23 6.40 -17.55 17.38
CA ASP A 23 5.61 -16.35 17.14
C ASP A 23 4.12 -16.66 16.91
N ILE A 24 3.81 -17.77 16.24
CA ILE A 24 2.43 -18.26 16.13
C ILE A 24 1.91 -18.62 17.52
N ARG A 25 2.64 -19.40 18.32
CA ARG A 25 2.23 -19.75 19.69
C ARG A 25 2.04 -18.52 20.58
N ASP A 26 2.92 -17.53 20.49
CA ASP A 26 2.83 -16.29 21.27
C ASP A 26 1.66 -15.42 20.79
N GLY A 27 1.39 -15.38 19.49
CA GLY A 27 0.21 -14.74 18.93
C GLY A 27 -1.08 -15.40 19.40
N ILE A 28 -1.11 -16.73 19.49
CA ILE A 28 -2.24 -17.50 20.05
C ILE A 28 -2.52 -17.08 21.50
N VAL A 29 -1.47 -16.93 22.32
CA VAL A 29 -1.57 -16.47 23.71
C VAL A 29 -2.11 -15.03 23.80
N ARG A 30 -1.93 -14.21 22.75
CA ARG A 30 -2.41 -12.82 22.66
C ARG A 30 -3.85 -12.68 22.13
N ASN A 31 -4.62 -13.77 22.08
CA ASN A 31 -6.04 -13.77 21.71
C ASN A 31 -6.30 -13.34 20.24
N ILE A 32 -5.57 -13.94 19.30
CA ILE A 32 -5.80 -13.72 17.86
C ILE A 32 -7.08 -14.39 17.38
N ASP A 33 -7.81 -13.71 16.49
CA ASP A 33 -9.09 -14.20 15.94
C ASP A 33 -8.88 -14.94 14.60
N ALA A 34 -7.85 -14.56 13.85
CA ALA A 34 -7.50 -15.19 12.58
C ALA A 34 -5.99 -15.22 12.34
N LEU A 35 -5.55 -16.23 11.59
CA LEU A 35 -4.17 -16.41 11.13
C LEU A 35 -4.15 -16.39 9.60
N VAL A 36 -3.30 -15.57 9.00
CA VAL A 36 -3.03 -15.56 7.55
C VAL A 36 -1.60 -16.03 7.34
N VAL A 37 -1.44 -17.12 6.59
CA VAL A 37 -0.16 -17.72 6.23
C VAL A 37 0.07 -17.49 4.74
N VAL A 38 1.11 -16.73 4.40
CA VAL A 38 1.44 -16.36 3.03
C VAL A 38 2.55 -17.25 2.47
N GLY A 39 2.25 -17.93 1.37
CA GLY A 39 3.23 -18.70 0.60
C GLY A 39 2.62 -19.92 -0.10
N GLY A 40 3.45 -20.60 -0.88
CA GLY A 40 3.00 -21.68 -1.76
C GLY A 40 2.42 -22.88 -1.01
N ARG A 41 1.33 -23.47 -1.52
CA ARG A 41 0.67 -24.64 -0.93
C ARG A 41 1.50 -25.92 -0.99
N GLN A 42 2.47 -25.97 -1.90
CA GLN A 42 3.43 -27.07 -2.03
C GLN A 42 4.60 -26.99 -1.04
N SER A 43 4.76 -25.86 -0.33
CA SER A 43 5.82 -25.74 0.67
C SER A 43 5.41 -26.46 1.95
N ALA A 44 6.22 -27.44 2.36
CA ALA A 44 6.01 -28.17 3.61
C ALA A 44 6.05 -27.21 4.81
N ASN A 45 6.86 -26.14 4.75
CA ASN A 45 6.98 -25.18 5.83
C ASN A 45 5.73 -24.30 5.97
N THR A 46 5.20 -23.72 4.88
CA THR A 46 3.98 -22.91 4.93
C THR A 46 2.77 -23.76 5.33
N THR A 47 2.68 -24.97 4.79
CA THR A 47 1.62 -25.93 5.14
C THR A 47 1.68 -26.30 6.62
N ARG A 48 2.87 -26.52 7.19
CA ARG A 48 3.05 -26.78 8.63
C ARG A 48 2.56 -25.60 9.48
N LEU A 49 2.91 -24.36 9.13
CA LEU A 49 2.47 -23.14 9.83
C LEU A 49 0.94 -23.01 9.79
N ALA A 50 0.33 -23.23 8.62
CA ALA A 50 -1.12 -23.19 8.47
C ALA A 50 -1.82 -24.31 9.26
N GLN A 51 -1.24 -25.50 9.28
CA GLN A 51 -1.76 -26.62 10.05
C GLN A 51 -1.73 -26.34 11.56
N MET A 52 -0.66 -25.75 12.09
CA MET A 52 -0.58 -25.38 13.51
C MET A 52 -1.69 -24.40 13.92
N GLY A 53 -1.97 -23.38 13.10
CA GLY A 53 -3.09 -22.47 13.38
C GLY A 53 -4.45 -23.18 13.45
N ARG A 54 -4.68 -24.14 12.54
CA ARG A 54 -5.90 -24.96 12.52
C ARG A 54 -5.98 -25.90 13.72
N GLU A 55 -4.88 -26.53 14.10
CA GLU A 55 -4.79 -27.41 15.28
C GLU A 55 -5.08 -26.64 16.58
N CYS A 56 -4.72 -25.36 16.64
CA CYS A 56 -5.04 -24.47 17.75
C CYS A 56 -6.47 -23.89 17.70
N GLY A 57 -7.31 -24.33 16.75
CA GLY A 57 -8.71 -23.90 16.64
C GLY A 57 -8.91 -22.48 16.09
N ILE A 58 -7.89 -21.87 15.49
CA ILE A 58 -7.96 -20.51 14.97
C ILE A 58 -8.33 -20.52 13.50
N ARG A 59 -9.15 -19.55 13.10
CA ARG A 59 -9.52 -19.35 11.70
C ARG A 59 -8.28 -19.04 10.88
N THR A 60 -7.84 -20.02 10.09
CA THR A 60 -6.54 -19.97 9.40
C THR A 60 -6.70 -19.96 7.89
N PHE A 61 -6.12 -18.96 7.25
CA PHE A 61 -6.09 -18.77 5.80
C PHE A 61 -4.69 -19.06 5.28
N HIS A 62 -4.57 -19.97 4.31
CA HIS A 62 -3.32 -20.24 3.61
C HIS A 62 -3.47 -19.71 2.19
N VAL A 63 -2.75 -18.62 1.89
CA VAL A 63 -2.90 -17.86 0.65
C VAL A 63 -1.56 -17.71 -0.07
N GLU A 64 -1.57 -17.81 -1.38
CA GLU A 64 -0.41 -17.55 -2.25
C GLU A 64 -0.40 -16.09 -2.72
N THR A 65 -1.58 -15.48 -2.85
CA THR A 65 -1.74 -14.09 -3.32
C THR A 65 -2.81 -13.33 -2.53
N GLU A 66 -2.80 -12.00 -2.63
CA GLU A 66 -3.79 -11.13 -2.01
C GLU A 66 -5.22 -11.33 -2.53
N ALA A 67 -5.36 -11.86 -3.75
CA ALA A 67 -6.64 -12.08 -4.40
C ALA A 67 -7.48 -13.17 -3.72
N GLU A 68 -6.84 -14.07 -2.97
CA GLU A 68 -7.50 -15.14 -2.21
C GLU A 68 -8.17 -14.65 -0.92
N LEU A 69 -7.97 -13.38 -0.53
CA LEU A 69 -8.56 -12.79 0.66
C LEU A 69 -9.81 -11.98 0.31
N ALA A 70 -10.98 -12.48 0.75
CA ALA A 70 -12.23 -11.76 0.64
C ALA A 70 -12.56 -10.99 1.93
N GLY A 71 -13.19 -9.82 1.81
CA GLY A 71 -13.59 -9.04 3.00
C GLY A 71 -14.59 -9.77 3.90
N GLU A 72 -15.34 -10.72 3.34
CA GLU A 72 -16.28 -11.56 4.09
C GLU A 72 -15.58 -12.51 5.07
N ASP A 73 -14.34 -12.89 4.76
CA ASP A 73 -13.53 -13.78 5.58
C ASP A 73 -13.16 -13.18 6.93
N PHE A 74 -13.15 -11.85 7.01
CA PHE A 74 -12.73 -11.11 8.20
C PHE A 74 -13.89 -10.47 8.96
N ARG A 75 -15.14 -10.82 8.64
CA ARG A 75 -16.31 -10.34 9.39
C ARG A 75 -16.25 -10.83 10.85
N GLY A 76 -16.18 -9.88 11.78
CA GLY A 76 -16.15 -10.16 13.22
C GLY A 76 -14.77 -10.51 13.78
N VAL A 77 -13.73 -10.52 12.95
CA VAL A 77 -12.32 -10.69 13.35
C VAL A 77 -11.79 -9.35 13.87
N LYS A 78 -11.05 -9.33 14.99
CA LYS A 78 -10.42 -8.12 15.55
C LYS A 78 -8.89 -8.17 15.56
N HIS A 79 -8.30 -9.36 15.54
CA HIS A 79 -6.86 -9.52 15.58
C HIS A 79 -6.46 -10.55 14.51
N VAL A 80 -5.71 -10.10 13.51
CA VAL A 80 -5.19 -10.95 12.45
C VAL A 80 -3.69 -11.07 12.64
N LEU A 81 -3.20 -12.29 12.79
CA LEU A 81 -1.77 -12.57 12.74
C LEU A 81 -1.39 -12.90 11.29
N VAL A 82 -0.38 -12.22 10.75
CA VAL A 82 0.15 -12.51 9.40
C VAL A 82 1.54 -13.10 9.53
N THR A 83 1.73 -14.27 8.94
CA THR A 83 3.01 -14.96 8.87
C THR A 83 3.26 -15.43 7.44
N ALA A 84 4.52 -15.73 7.12
CA ALA A 84 4.90 -16.16 5.79
C ALA A 84 5.95 -17.25 5.83
N GLY A 85 5.96 -18.10 4.81
CA GLY A 85 7.02 -19.07 4.60
C GLY A 85 8.38 -18.40 4.39
N ALA A 86 9.46 -19.07 4.79
CA ALA A 86 10.82 -18.57 4.59
C ALA A 86 11.17 -18.33 3.10
N SER A 87 10.50 -19.03 2.19
CA SER A 87 10.67 -18.92 0.74
C SER A 87 9.71 -17.92 0.08
N THR A 88 8.89 -17.19 0.86
CA THR A 88 7.89 -16.27 0.31
C THR A 88 8.52 -14.89 0.10
N PRO A 89 8.52 -14.34 -1.13
CA PRO A 89 9.03 -13.00 -1.41
C PRO A 89 8.31 -11.89 -0.62
N GLY A 90 9.07 -10.89 -0.15
CA GLY A 90 8.55 -9.75 0.62
C GLY A 90 7.45 -8.93 -0.07
N TRP A 91 7.47 -8.85 -1.41
CA TRP A 91 6.45 -8.12 -2.15
C TRP A 91 5.07 -8.81 -2.10
N ILE A 92 5.00 -10.15 -2.09
CA ILE A 92 3.75 -10.90 -1.93
C ILE A 92 3.17 -10.63 -0.55
N ILE A 93 4.02 -10.66 0.47
CA ILE A 93 3.66 -10.37 1.85
C ILE A 93 3.10 -8.95 1.95
N ASN A 94 3.75 -7.97 1.32
CA ASN A 94 3.30 -6.58 1.33
C ASN A 94 1.94 -6.42 0.65
N ASN A 95 1.71 -7.07 -0.51
CA ASN A 95 0.41 -7.04 -1.19
C ASN A 95 -0.71 -7.62 -0.31
N VAL A 96 -0.44 -8.74 0.37
CA VAL A 96 -1.39 -9.35 1.32
C VAL A 96 -1.68 -8.42 2.49
N MET A 97 -0.65 -7.79 3.06
CA MET A 97 -0.81 -6.81 4.14
C MET A 97 -1.64 -5.60 3.68
N GLU A 98 -1.36 -5.04 2.50
CA GLU A 98 -2.14 -3.95 1.91
C GLU A 98 -3.60 -4.35 1.74
N ARG A 99 -3.88 -5.55 1.23
CA ARG A 99 -5.24 -6.07 1.08
C ARG A 99 -5.97 -6.21 2.40
N LEU A 100 -5.29 -6.67 3.45
CA LEU A 100 -5.86 -6.74 4.80
C LEU A 100 -6.19 -5.34 5.35
N TYR A 101 -5.33 -4.36 5.10
CA TYR A 101 -5.62 -2.96 5.44
C TYR A 101 -6.80 -2.40 4.63
N GLU A 102 -6.92 -2.71 3.34
CA GLU A 102 -8.10 -2.33 2.56
C GLU A 102 -9.39 -2.92 3.13
N ILE A 103 -9.37 -4.20 3.53
CA ILE A 103 -10.51 -4.88 4.15
C ILE A 103 -10.85 -4.21 5.50
N GLN A 104 -9.85 -3.85 6.30
CA GLN A 104 -10.02 -3.16 7.58
C GLN A 104 -10.60 -1.75 7.41
N TYR A 105 -10.05 -0.96 6.48
CA TYR A 105 -10.36 0.47 6.32
C TYR A 105 -11.44 0.75 5.27
N GLY A 106 -11.88 -0.28 4.54
CA GLY A 106 -12.82 -0.20 3.41
C GLY A 106 -14.19 0.38 3.75
N ASN A 107 -14.53 0.52 5.03
CA ASN A 107 -15.80 1.10 5.48
C ASN A 107 -15.69 2.45 6.21
N SER A 108 -14.48 2.98 6.47
CA SER A 108 -14.31 4.17 7.34
C SER A 108 -13.69 5.40 6.67
N ARG A 109 -13.44 5.38 5.35
CA ARG A 109 -12.74 6.50 4.68
C ARG A 109 -13.35 7.05 3.39
N PHE A 110 -14.66 6.91 3.15
CA PHE A 110 -15.25 7.51 1.94
C PHE A 110 -14.99 9.03 1.85
N PHE A 111 -15.03 9.75 2.99
CA PHE A 111 -14.77 11.20 3.05
C PHE A 111 -13.28 11.59 3.13
N PRO A 112 -12.45 11.02 4.03
CA PRO A 112 -11.02 11.30 4.12
C PRO A 112 -10.22 10.87 2.87
N GLY A 113 -10.65 9.82 2.16
CA GLY A 113 -9.92 9.27 1.02
C GLY A 113 -9.92 10.18 -0.20
N ILE A 114 -11.00 10.93 -0.44
CA ILE A 114 -11.10 11.86 -1.57
C ILE A 114 -10.17 13.05 -1.35
N ILE A 115 -10.16 13.64 -0.15
CA ILE A 115 -9.29 14.77 0.18
C ILE A 115 -7.83 14.36 0.13
N VAL A 116 -7.47 13.19 0.69
CA VAL A 116 -6.09 12.70 0.64
C VAL A 116 -5.66 12.39 -0.80
N LYS A 117 -6.53 11.82 -1.65
CA LYS A 117 -6.23 11.61 -3.07
C LYS A 117 -6.09 12.92 -3.84
N LEU A 118 -6.93 13.92 -3.55
CA LEU A 118 -6.81 15.24 -4.15
C LEU A 118 -5.52 15.94 -3.69
N LEU A 119 -5.17 15.82 -2.42
CA LEU A 119 -3.94 16.39 -1.86
C LEU A 119 -2.69 15.70 -2.43
N ASP A 120 -2.70 14.37 -2.51
CA ASP A 120 -1.65 13.57 -3.15
C ASP A 120 -1.54 13.92 -4.64
N PHE A 121 -2.66 14.13 -5.33
CA PHE A 121 -2.66 14.62 -6.70
C PHE A 121 -2.01 16.01 -6.81
N ILE A 122 -2.41 16.98 -5.97
CA ILE A 122 -1.86 18.34 -5.97
C ILE A 122 -0.35 18.35 -5.66
N LEU A 123 0.08 17.51 -4.72
CA LEU A 123 1.49 17.35 -4.35
C LEU A 123 2.30 16.68 -5.46
N ARG A 124 1.79 15.59 -6.05
CA ARG A 124 2.48 14.84 -7.12
C ARG A 124 2.58 15.61 -8.43
N THR A 125 1.54 16.37 -8.78
CA THR A 125 1.55 17.20 -10.00
C THR A 125 2.26 18.54 -9.80
N ASN A 126 2.74 18.81 -8.58
CA ASN A 126 3.48 20.02 -8.22
C ASN A 126 2.78 21.33 -8.65
N ILE A 127 1.45 21.33 -8.63
CA ILE A 127 0.59 22.46 -9.00
C ILE A 127 0.90 23.69 -8.11
N LEU A 128 1.32 23.45 -6.87
CA LEU A 128 1.74 24.50 -5.94
C LEU A 128 2.94 25.29 -6.45
N SER A 129 3.93 24.63 -7.07
CA SER A 129 5.09 25.33 -7.65
C SER A 129 4.70 26.18 -8.86
N ALA A 130 3.79 25.68 -9.71
CA ALA A 130 3.26 26.44 -10.84
C ALA A 130 2.46 27.66 -10.38
N ALA A 131 1.62 27.51 -9.35
CA ALA A 131 0.85 28.60 -8.76
C ALA A 131 1.75 29.65 -8.08
N ALA A 132 2.79 29.22 -7.37
CA ALA A 132 3.77 30.11 -6.75
C ALA A 132 4.50 30.97 -7.79
N ALA A 133 4.92 30.38 -8.92
CA ALA A 133 5.56 31.13 -10.00
C ALA A 133 4.62 32.15 -10.65
N ALA A 134 3.35 31.81 -10.84
CA ALA A 134 2.35 32.76 -11.35
C ALA A 134 2.15 33.95 -10.40
N LEU A 135 2.13 33.71 -9.09
CA LEU A 135 2.03 34.76 -8.07
C LEU A 135 3.28 35.64 -8.02
N ILE A 136 4.48 35.06 -8.14
CA ILE A 136 5.74 35.80 -8.23
C ILE A 136 5.74 36.71 -9.47
N SER A 137 5.32 36.19 -10.63
CA SER A 137 5.21 36.97 -11.87
C SER A 137 4.19 38.11 -11.73
N LEU A 138 3.03 37.88 -11.09
CA LEU A 138 2.05 38.92 -10.79
C LEU A 138 2.62 40.01 -9.87
N PHE A 139 3.32 39.61 -8.81
CA PHE A 139 3.94 40.53 -7.86
C PHE A 139 5.01 41.40 -8.54
N ALA A 140 5.86 40.79 -9.38
CA ALA A 140 6.88 41.50 -10.15
C ALA A 140 6.29 42.55 -11.10
N LEU A 141 5.19 42.21 -11.80
CA LEU A 141 4.49 43.14 -12.69
C LEU A 141 3.84 44.29 -11.93
N SER A 142 3.21 43.99 -10.77
CA SER A 142 2.62 45.01 -9.90
C SER A 142 3.67 45.96 -9.33
N PHE A 143 4.85 45.46 -8.96
CA PHE A 143 5.96 46.27 -8.44
C PHE A 143 6.59 47.16 -9.53
N ALA A 144 6.67 46.66 -10.77
CA ALA A 144 7.19 47.40 -11.92
C ALA A 144 6.24 48.51 -12.43
N GLY A 145 5.07 48.70 -11.81
CA GLY A 145 4.10 49.73 -12.20
C GLY A 145 3.44 49.48 -13.56
N GLN A 146 3.56 48.26 -14.12
CA GLN A 146 2.92 47.89 -15.37
C GLN A 146 1.51 47.33 -15.11
N THR A 147 0.57 47.61 -16.01
CA THR A 147 -0.76 47.00 -15.94
C THR A 147 -0.62 45.49 -16.13
N ALA A 148 -1.02 44.73 -15.10
CA ALA A 148 -0.88 43.29 -15.04
C ALA A 148 -1.68 42.60 -16.17
N GLY A 149 -1.05 42.37 -17.31
CA GLY A 149 -1.58 41.47 -18.33
C GLY A 149 -1.51 40.03 -17.83
N MET A 150 -2.62 39.29 -17.90
CA MET A 150 -2.67 37.88 -17.44
C MET A 150 -1.79 36.93 -18.25
N MET A 151 -1.27 37.37 -19.40
CA MET A 151 -0.45 36.52 -20.28
C MET A 151 0.83 36.02 -19.60
N VAL A 152 1.58 36.88 -18.88
CA VAL A 152 2.87 36.50 -18.29
C VAL A 152 2.74 35.53 -17.09
N PRO A 153 1.81 35.74 -16.14
CA PRO A 153 1.54 34.75 -15.10
C PRO A 153 1.05 33.42 -15.65
N LEU A 154 0.20 33.46 -16.70
CA LEU A 154 -0.34 32.26 -17.33
C LEU A 154 0.73 31.45 -18.06
N THR A 155 1.66 32.12 -18.76
CA THR A 155 2.79 31.41 -19.41
C THR A 155 3.74 30.81 -18.39
N SER A 156 4.06 31.51 -17.29
CA SER A 156 4.87 30.95 -16.19
C SER A 156 4.20 29.71 -15.57
N PHE A 157 2.89 29.77 -15.32
CA PHE A 157 2.12 28.65 -14.80
C PHE A 157 2.16 27.44 -15.73
N LEU A 158 1.81 27.64 -17.01
CA LEU A 158 1.74 26.57 -18.00
C LEU A 158 3.11 25.94 -18.29
N TYR A 159 4.17 26.75 -18.31
CA TYR A 159 5.54 26.27 -18.54
C TYR A 159 5.99 25.32 -17.41
N ILE A 160 5.85 25.74 -16.16
CA ILE A 160 6.26 24.93 -15.00
C ILE A 160 5.36 23.70 -14.87
N PHE A 161 4.06 23.84 -15.11
CA PHE A 161 3.13 22.71 -15.10
C PHE A 161 3.48 21.66 -16.15
N ALA A 162 3.78 22.08 -17.39
CA ALA A 162 4.19 21.18 -18.46
C ALA A 162 5.54 20.50 -18.14
N MET A 163 6.52 21.26 -17.66
CA MET A 163 7.84 20.73 -17.29
C MET A 163 7.74 19.67 -16.18
N TYR A 164 6.97 19.93 -15.12
CA TYR A 164 6.79 18.97 -14.03
C TYR A 164 5.98 17.75 -14.44
N THR A 165 4.95 17.92 -15.26
CA THR A 165 4.17 16.81 -15.80
C THR A 165 5.04 15.88 -16.65
N LEU A 166 5.88 16.45 -17.52
CA LEU A 166 6.85 15.69 -18.32
C LEU A 166 7.91 15.02 -17.44
N ASN A 167 8.49 15.75 -16.48
CA ASN A 167 9.52 15.20 -15.60
C ASN A 167 8.99 14.00 -14.81
N ASN A 168 7.78 14.10 -14.24
CA ASN A 168 7.17 13.00 -13.51
C ASN A 168 6.82 11.80 -14.43
N HIS A 169 6.40 12.06 -15.68
CA HIS A 169 6.15 10.99 -16.65
C HIS A 169 7.44 10.21 -16.99
N PHE A 170 8.53 10.92 -17.31
CA PHE A 170 9.83 10.31 -17.58
C PHE A 170 10.44 9.63 -16.36
N GLU A 171 10.23 10.18 -15.16
CA GLU A 171 10.72 9.58 -13.92
C GLU A 171 10.02 8.23 -13.66
N MET A 172 8.70 8.13 -13.89
CA MET A 172 7.96 6.85 -13.83
C MET A 172 8.46 5.84 -14.86
N ASP A 173 8.66 6.24 -16.11
CA ASP A 173 9.22 5.35 -17.14
C ASP A 173 10.64 4.89 -16.77
N SER A 174 11.44 5.77 -16.15
CA SER A 174 12.77 5.42 -15.68
C SER A 174 12.76 4.44 -14.50
N LEU A 175 11.76 4.49 -13.62
CA LEU A 175 11.62 3.56 -12.50
C LEU A 175 11.27 2.14 -12.98
N LEU A 176 10.50 2.03 -14.06
CA LEU A 176 10.22 0.76 -14.74
C LEU A 176 11.49 0.14 -15.34
N ILE A 177 12.37 0.98 -15.91
CA ILE A 177 13.65 0.53 -16.48
C ILE A 177 14.68 0.19 -15.39
N ARG A 178 14.66 0.87 -14.23
CA ARG A 178 15.61 0.62 -13.13
C ARG A 178 15.30 -0.60 -12.28
N ASN A 179 14.08 -1.12 -12.31
CA ASN A 179 13.68 -2.27 -11.47
C ASN A 179 13.22 -3.50 -12.29
N PRO A 180 14.04 -3.97 -13.26
CA PRO A 180 13.64 -5.03 -14.19
C PRO A 180 13.33 -6.34 -13.45
N VAL A 181 14.07 -6.64 -12.38
CA VAL A 181 13.92 -7.85 -11.56
C VAL A 181 12.54 -7.92 -10.88
N LYS A 182 12.02 -6.77 -10.40
CA LYS A 182 10.69 -6.72 -9.76
C LYS A 182 9.56 -7.01 -10.75
N TYR A 183 9.72 -6.57 -12.00
CA TYR A 183 8.73 -6.75 -13.08
C TYR A 183 8.78 -8.16 -13.68
N GLU A 184 9.98 -8.74 -13.80
CA GLU A 184 10.18 -10.09 -14.34
C GLU A 184 9.58 -11.17 -13.43
N ILE A 185 9.67 -10.97 -12.11
CA ILE A 185 9.01 -11.83 -11.12
C ILE A 185 7.48 -11.70 -11.22
N GLN A 186 6.94 -10.50 -11.40
CA GLN A 186 5.50 -10.28 -11.51
C GLN A 186 4.89 -10.95 -12.77
N ASN A 187 5.64 -11.03 -13.86
CA ASN A 187 5.23 -11.77 -15.06
C ASN A 187 5.37 -13.29 -14.93
N ARG A 188 6.29 -13.79 -14.10
CA ARG A 188 6.43 -15.24 -13.85
C ARG A 188 5.27 -15.86 -13.06
N PHE A 189 4.57 -15.09 -12.24
CA PHE A 189 3.47 -15.56 -11.39
C PHE A 189 2.07 -15.15 -11.90
N LYS A 190 1.96 -14.73 -13.17
CA LYS A 190 0.70 -14.30 -13.78
C LYS A 190 -0.07 -15.42 -14.50
N HIS A 191 0.25 -16.68 -14.21
CA HIS A 191 -0.40 -17.86 -14.77
C HIS A 191 -0.75 -18.87 -13.69
#